data_AF-A0A9D4N5X3-F1
#
_entry.id   AF-A0A9D4N5X3-F1
#
_cell.length_a   1.000
_cell.length_b   1.000
_cell.length_c   1.000
_cell.angle_alpha   90.00
_cell.angle_beta   90.00
_cell.angle_gamma   90.00
#
_symmetry.space_group_name_H-M   'P 1'
#
loop_
_entity.id
_entity.type
_entity.pdbx_description
1 polymer ?
#
loop_
_entity_poly.entity_id
_entity_poly.type
_entity_poly.pdbx_seq_one_letter_code
_entity_poly.pdbx_strand_id
1 'polypeptide(L)' 'MEKHEVTTFIAVDLSAAFDTVDHVILTDVLDKQYGLSSTSLGWIDTYLRPRHCRLIVNSALSSARPVECSQG' A
#
# COMPACT_ATOMS: atom_id res chain seq x y z
N MET A 1 -37.31 28.57 18.79
CA MET A 1 -36.78 27.18 18.87
C MET A 1 -35.52 27.16 18.04
N GLU A 2 -34.36 27.08 18.67
CA GLU A 2 -33.06 27.09 18.00
C GLU A 2 -32.73 25.68 17.49
N LYS A 3 -32.41 25.55 16.20
CA LYS A 3 -31.96 24.27 15.62
C LYS A 3 -30.48 24.08 15.95
N HIS A 4 -30.17 23.11 16.80
CA HIS A 4 -28.81 22.63 16.95
C HIS A 4 -28.48 21.67 15.81
N GLU A 5 -27.51 22.04 14.99
CA GLU A 5 -26.95 21.19 13.94
C GLU A 5 -25.65 20.58 14.49
N VAL A 6 -25.62 19.24 14.61
CA VAL A 6 -24.47 18.52 15.14
C VAL A 6 -23.71 17.88 13.98
N THR A 7 -22.48 18.33 13.76
CA THR A 7 -21.59 17.77 12.74
C THR A 7 -20.60 16.82 13.39
N THR A 8 -20.63 15.54 13.01
CA THR A 8 -19.67 14.53 13.49
C THR A 8 -18.52 14.40 12.49
N PHE A 9 -17.29 14.41 12.99
CA PHE A 9 -16.08 14.21 12.20
C PHE A 9 -15.34 12.96 12.67
N ILE A 10 -14.95 12.10 11.73
CA ILE A 10 -14.15 10.90 12.00
C ILE A 10 -12.84 11.06 11.23
N ALA A 11 -11.73 11.11 11.96
CA ALA A 11 -10.38 11.02 11.40
C ALA A 11 -9.84 9.62 11.66
N VAL A 12 -9.54 8.89 10.57
CA VAL A 12 -8.93 7.56 10.64
C VAL A 12 -7.49 7.68 10.16
N ASP A 13 -6.54 7.28 11.00
CA ASP A 13 -5.16 7.11 10.59
C ASP A 13 -5.01 5.74 9.90
N LEU A 14 -4.62 5.78 8.62
CA LEU A 14 -4.41 4.62 7.75
C LEU A 14 -2.92 4.43 7.43
N SER A 15 -2.02 5.08 8.18
CA SER A 15 -0.57 5.04 7.97
C SER A 15 -0.01 3.62 7.84
N ALA A 16 -0.55 2.64 8.59
CA ALA A 16 -0.17 1.22 8.54
C ALA A 16 -1.23 0.30 7.89
N ALA A 17 -2.23 0.85 7.20
CA ALA A 17 -3.34 0.05 6.66
C ALA A 17 -2.86 -0.98 5.63
N PHE A 18 -1.88 -0.63 4.81
CA PHE A 18 -1.37 -1.55 3.79
C PHE A 18 -0.52 -2.68 4.39
N ASP A 19 0.13 -2.46 5.53
CA ASP A 19 0.95 -3.50 6.18
C ASP A 19 0.11 -4.57 6.89
N THR A 20 -1.17 -4.26 7.14
CA THR A 20 -2.09 -5.12 7.89
C THR A 20 -3.13 -5.81 7.00
N VAL A 21 -3.39 -5.28 5.81
CA VAL A 21 -4.35 -5.84 4.87
C VAL A 21 -3.75 -7.04 4.13
N ASP A 22 -4.51 -8.14 4.07
CA ASP A 22 -4.15 -9.28 3.24
C ASP A 22 -4.06 -8.87 1.76
N HIS A 23 -2.84 -8.90 1.21
CA HIS A 23 -2.56 -8.44 -0.15
C HIS A 23 -3.21 -9.31 -1.22
N VAL A 24 -3.48 -10.58 -0.95
CA VAL A 24 -4.16 -11.48 -1.91
C VAL A 24 -5.61 -11.06 -2.02
N ILE A 25 -6.27 -10.84 -0.88
CA ILE A 25 -7.67 -10.39 -0.85
C ILE A 25 -7.80 -9.00 -1.49
N LEU A 26 -6.87 -8.08 -1.19
CA LEU A 26 -6.86 -6.74 -1.78
C LEU A 26 -6.75 -6.80 -3.31
N THR A 27 -5.83 -7.62 -3.84
CA THR A 27 -5.62 -7.76 -5.27
C THR A 27 -6.84 -8.39 -5.95
N ASP A 28 -7.47 -9.40 -5.33
CA ASP A 28 -8.70 -10.05 -5.83
C ASP A 28 -9.88 -9.07 -5.88
N VAL A 29 -10.02 -8.22 -4.86
CA VAL A 29 -11.06 -7.19 -4.82
C VAL A 29 -10.84 -6.13 -5.90
N LEU A 30 -9.60 -5.68 -6.09
CA LEU A 30 -9.27 -4.71 -7.14
C LEU A 30 -9.57 -5.25 -8.54
N ASP A 31 -9.24 -6.51 -8.81
CA ASP A 31 -9.54 -7.17 -10.07
C ASP A 31 -11.06 -7.35 -10.27
N LYS A 32 -11.73 -8.02 -9.32
CA LYS A 32 -13.11 -8.47 -9.50
C LYS A 32 -14.17 -7.41 -9.26
N GLN A 33 -13.97 -6.52 -8.30
CA GLN A 33 -14.98 -5.53 -7.91
C GLN A 33 -14.76 -4.17 -8.56
N TYR A 34 -13.50 -3.80 -8.82
CA TYR A 34 -13.17 -2.50 -9.39
C TYR A 34 -12.71 -2.58 -10.85
N GLY A 35 -12.59 -3.79 -11.41
CA GLY A 35 -12.21 -4.01 -12.81
C GLY A 35 -10.76 -3.59 -13.12
N LEU A 36 -9.92 -3.45 -12.10
CA LEU A 36 -8.49 -3.15 -12.27
C LEU A 36 -7.81 -4.40 -12.81
N SER A 37 -7.47 -4.41 -14.10
CA SER A 37 -6.86 -5.56 -14.76
C SER A 37 -5.50 -5.23 -15.37
N SER A 38 -4.75 -6.29 -15.71
CA SER A 38 -3.52 -6.20 -16.49
C SER A 38 -2.42 -5.39 -15.78
N THR A 39 -1.79 -4.45 -16.49
CA THR A 39 -0.63 -3.68 -16.06
C THR A 39 -0.84 -3.07 -14.67
N SER A 40 -1.92 -2.33 -14.44
CA SER A 40 -2.17 -1.63 -13.18
C SER A 40 -2.22 -2.57 -11.97
N LEU A 41 -2.84 -3.75 -12.14
CA LEU A 41 -2.88 -4.77 -11.09
C LEU A 41 -1.48 -5.35 -10.84
N GLY A 42 -0.69 -5.55 -11.89
CA GLY A 42 0.71 -5.97 -11.78
C GLY A 42 1.61 -4.96 -11.05
N TRP A 43 1.38 -3.64 -11.23
CA TRP A 43 2.09 -2.61 -10.46
C TRP A 43 1.76 -2.69 -8.97
N ILE A 44 0.48 -2.85 -8.64
CA ILE A 44 0.01 -2.94 -7.25
C ILE A 44 0.55 -4.22 -6.59
N ASP A 45 0.45 -5.35 -7.26
CA ASP A 45 0.98 -6.65 -6.79
C ASP A 45 2.50 -6.56 -6.55
N THR A 46 3.26 -6.00 -7.50
CA THR A 46 4.71 -5.82 -7.33
C THR A 46 5.05 -4.84 -6.20
N TYR A 47 4.23 -3.81 -6.00
CA TYR A 47 4.41 -2.84 -4.94
C TYR A 47 4.21 -3.47 -3.56
N LEU A 48 3.14 -4.26 -3.38
CA LEU A 48 2.76 -4.88 -2.10
C LEU A 48 3.58 -6.12 -1.75
N ARG A 49 4.12 -6.85 -2.75
CA ARG A 49 5.00 -7.99 -2.48
C ARG A 49 6.31 -7.56 -1.82
N PRO A 50 6.87 -8.39 -0.90
CA PRO A 50 8.21 -8.17 -0.38
C PRO A 50 9.23 -8.06 -1.51
N ARG A 51 9.98 -6.96 -1.52
CA ARG A 51 11.05 -6.71 -2.49
C ARG A 51 12.39 -6.64 -1.80
N HIS A 52 13.45 -6.86 -2.55
CA HIS A 52 14.80 -6.61 -2.08
C HIS A 52 15.42 -5.48 -2.87
N CYS A 53 16.08 -4.55 -2.17
CA CYS A 53 16.82 -3.46 -2.76
C CYS A 53 18.32 -3.67 -2.62
N ARG A 54 19.06 -3.13 -3.60
CA ARG A 54 20.52 -3.05 -3.62
C ARG A 54 20.91 -1.68 -4.15
N LEU A 55 22.00 -1.12 -3.65
CA LEU A 55 22.51 0.18 -4.06
C LEU A 55 23.89 0.03 -4.68
N ILE A 56 24.18 0.83 -5.71
CA ILE A 56 25.50 0.94 -6.32
C ILE A 56 26.10 2.28 -5.91
N VAL A 57 27.27 2.25 -5.26
CA VAL A 57 28.03 3.44 -4.90
C VAL A 57 29.46 3.24 -5.36
N ASN A 58 30.02 4.16 -6.15
CA ASN A 58 31.38 4.05 -6.69
C ASN A 58 31.66 2.69 -7.35
N SER A 59 30.70 2.17 -8.12
CA SER A 59 30.74 0.85 -8.76
C SER A 59 30.73 -0.36 -7.82
N ALA A 60 30.59 -0.15 -6.51
CA ALA A 60 30.39 -1.22 -5.53
C ALA A 60 28.89 -1.46 -5.28
N LEU A 61 28.46 -2.71 -5.45
CA LEU A 61 27.07 -3.13 -5.27
C LEU A 61 26.84 -3.68 -3.85
N SER A 62 25.85 -3.16 -3.13
CA SER A 62 25.51 -3.62 -1.78
C SER A 62 24.96 -5.05 -1.78
N SER A 63 24.87 -5.66 -0.60
CA SER A 63 24.03 -6.84 -0.41
C SER A 63 22.56 -6.50 -0.63
N ALA A 64 21.77 -7.52 -1.00
CA ALA A 64 20.32 -7.41 -1.05
C ALA A 64 19.76 -7.21 0.35
N ARG A 65 18.92 -6.19 0.52
CA ARG A 65 18.18 -5.94 1.76
C ARG A 65 16.69 -5.94 1.49
N PRO A 66 15.86 -6.57 2.34
CA PRO A 66 14.42 -6.46 2.24
C PRO A 66 14.01 -4.98 2.26
N VAL A 67 13.02 -4.66 1.44
CA VAL A 67 12.26 -3.42 1.50
C VAL A 67 10.97 -3.78 2.21
N GLU A 68 10.86 -3.30 3.44
CA GLU A 68 9.59 -3.25 4.13
C GLU A 68 8.75 -2.20 3.38
N CYS A 69 7.56 -2.58 2.94
CA CYS A 69 6.59 -1.56 2.58
C CYS A 69 6.23 -0.83 3.87
N SER A 70 6.29 0.51 3.83
CA SER A 70 6.03 1.41 4.97
C SER A 70 7.08 1.35 6.12
N GLN A 71 8.05 2.28 6.05
CA GLN A 71 8.62 2.92 7.24
C GLN A 71 8.74 4.41 6.95
N GLY A 72 7.73 5.14 7.42
CA GLY A 72 7.69 6.59 7.63
C GLY A 72 6.81 6.83 8.84
#